data_AF-A0A8S8XSV6-F1
#
_entry.id   AF-A0A8S8XSV6-F1
#
_cell.length_a   1.000
_cell.length_b   1.000
_cell.length_c   1.000
_cell.angle_alpha   90.00
_cell.angle_beta   90.00
_cell.angle_gamma   90.00
#
_symmetry.space_group_name_H-M   'P 1'
#
loop_
_entity.id
_entity.type
_entity.pdbx_description
1 polymer ?
#
loop_
_entity_poly.entity_id
_entity_poly.type
_entity_poly.pdbx_seq_one_letter_code
_entity_poly.pdbx_strand_id
1 'polypeptide(L)'
;MQLFVGVVLYDITVGDIMADELSELEARLFEWIRQSDFETVPWSTANAAKAFKVKKDEIYEAVAALTRKVPDRIQVFYKAGAVHIAAE
;
A
#
# COMPACT_ATOMS: atom_id res chain seq x y z
N MET A 1 23.38 35.34 18.27
CA MET A 1 23.66 34.06 18.93
C MET A 1 22.96 32.99 18.12
N GLN A 2 23.69 32.30 17.25
CA GLN A 2 23.19 31.18 16.44
C GLN A 2 23.72 29.88 17.05
N LEU A 3 22.87 28.87 17.24
CA LEU A 3 23.26 27.51 17.63
C LEU A 3 22.49 26.49 16.78
N PHE A 4 23.27 25.83 15.92
CA PHE A 4 23.16 24.51 15.26
C PHE A 4 21.82 23.98 14.72
N VAL A 5 21.86 23.80 13.40
CA VAL A 5 21.04 22.97 12.51
C VAL A 5 21.24 21.48 12.85
N GLY A 6 20.17 20.67 12.88
CA GLY A 6 20.32 19.21 12.90
C GLY A 6 19.07 18.41 13.33
N VAL A 7 18.51 17.69 12.36
CA VAL A 7 17.56 16.57 12.46
C VAL A 7 16.06 16.92 12.55
N VAL A 8 15.41 16.58 11.43
CA VAL A 8 13.99 16.45 11.18
C VAL A 8 13.37 15.52 12.23
N LEU A 9 12.58 16.06 13.17
CA LEU A 9 11.76 15.29 14.12
C LEU A 9 10.42 14.81 13.47
N TYR A 10 10.43 14.48 12.18
CA TYR A 10 9.24 14.05 11.44
C TYR A 10 9.13 12.52 11.29
N ASP A 11 10.07 11.76 11.87
CA ASP A 11 10.23 10.33 11.53
C ASP A 11 9.45 9.35 12.44
N ILE A 12 8.92 9.78 13.61
CA ILE A 12 8.38 8.81 14.59
C ILE A 12 6.85 8.76 14.73
N THR A 13 6.08 9.73 14.22
CA THR A 13 4.61 9.75 14.41
C THR A 13 3.80 9.45 13.14
N VAL A 14 4.28 9.78 11.94
CA VAL A 14 3.48 9.58 10.72
C VAL A 14 3.48 8.11 10.25
N GLY A 15 4.53 7.36 10.55
CA GLY A 15 4.60 5.92 10.26
C GLY A 15 3.71 5.06 11.16
N ASP A 16 3.61 5.42 12.44
CA ASP A 16 2.93 4.64 13.47
C ASP A 16 1.41 4.90 13.49
N ILE A 17 0.96 6.12 13.21
CA ILE A 17 -0.47 6.49 13.20
C ILE A 17 -1.20 5.92 11.96
N MET A 18 -0.52 5.79 10.81
CA MET A 18 -1.10 5.18 9.59
C MET A 18 -1.33 3.67 9.74
N ALA A 19 -0.57 3.01 10.61
CA ALA A 19 -0.74 1.58 10.88
C ALA A 19 -1.98 1.28 11.74
N ASP A 20 -2.46 2.25 12.54
CA ASP A 20 -3.62 2.06 13.43
C ASP A 20 -4.98 2.12 12.68
N GLU A 21 -5.03 2.77 11.51
CA GLU A 21 -6.26 2.83 10.70
C GLU A 21 -6.40 1.67 9.71
N LEU A 22 -5.35 0.90 9.43
CA LEU A 22 -5.39 -0.22 8.48
C LEU A 22 -5.82 -1.51 9.17
N SER A 23 -6.79 -2.21 8.58
CA SER A 23 -7.13 -3.55 9.07
C SER A 23 -5.97 -4.52 8.81
N GLU A 24 -5.91 -5.65 9.53
CA GLU A 24 -4.85 -6.64 9.35
C GLU A 24 -4.72 -7.11 7.88
N LEU A 25 -5.86 -7.22 7.19
CA LEU A 25 -5.88 -7.59 5.77
C LEU A 25 -5.31 -6.48 4.88
N GLU A 26 -5.66 -5.22 5.15
CA GLU A 26 -5.16 -4.06 4.41
C GLU A 26 -3.65 -3.91 4.59
N ALA A 27 -3.15 -4.00 5.84
CA ALA A 27 -1.72 -3.90 6.14
C ALA A 27 -0.92 -5.03 5.46
N ARG A 28 -1.41 -6.27 5.52
CA ARG A 28 -0.75 -7.39 4.85
C ARG A 28 -0.84 -7.28 3.32
N LEU A 29 -1.94 -6.75 2.78
CA LEU A 29 -2.09 -6.51 1.35
C LEU A 29 -1.13 -5.41 0.87
N PHE A 30 -1.00 -4.33 1.64
CA PHE A 30 -0.05 -3.27 1.38
C PHE A 30 1.38 -3.78 1.33
N GLU A 31 1.82 -4.51 2.35
CA GLU A 31 3.16 -5.10 2.38
C GLU A 31 3.39 -6.10 1.24
N TRP A 32 2.37 -6.88 0.89
CA TRP A 32 2.46 -7.80 -0.25
C TRP A 32 2.59 -7.06 -1.58
N ILE A 33 1.92 -5.92 -1.75
CA ILE A 33 2.07 -5.04 -2.91
C ILE A 33 3.46 -4.42 -2.95
N ARG A 34 3.96 -3.96 -1.80
CA ARG A 34 5.28 -3.33 -1.66
C ARG A 34 6.44 -4.30 -1.95
N GLN A 35 6.30 -5.56 -1.54
CA GLN A 35 7.30 -6.61 -1.79
C GLN A 35 7.17 -7.27 -3.16
N SER A 36 5.99 -7.16 -3.79
CA SER A 36 5.75 -7.75 -5.10
C SER A 36 6.17 -6.80 -6.20
N ASP A 37 6.82 -7.37 -7.21
CA ASP A 37 7.30 -6.65 -8.39
C ASP A 37 6.16 -6.36 -9.39
N PHE A 38 5.14 -5.61 -8.93
CA PHE A 38 3.94 -5.28 -9.72
C PHE A 38 4.19 -4.23 -10.82
N GLU A 39 5.38 -3.64 -10.88
CA GLU A 39 5.82 -2.87 -12.05
C GLU A 39 6.01 -3.75 -13.30
N THR A 40 6.32 -5.03 -13.05
CA THR A 40 6.64 -6.03 -14.05
C THR A 40 5.48 -7.02 -14.24
N VAL A 41 4.75 -7.33 -13.16
CA VAL A 41 3.62 -8.27 -13.16
C VAL A 41 2.28 -7.52 -13.13
N PRO A 42 1.32 -7.84 -14.02
CA PRO A 42 0.01 -7.22 -13.98
C PRO A 42 -0.76 -7.60 -12.71
N TRP A 43 -1.50 -6.64 -12.16
CA TRP A 43 -2.38 -6.86 -11.02
C TRP A 43 -3.48 -7.87 -11.35
N SER A 44 -3.73 -8.78 -10.43
CA SER A 44 -4.83 -9.74 -10.52
C SER A 44 -5.48 -9.94 -9.17
N THR A 45 -6.68 -9.36 -9.00
CA THR A 45 -7.50 -9.55 -7.80
C THR A 45 -7.76 -11.04 -7.51
N ALA A 46 -7.84 -11.87 -8.55
CA ALA A 46 -8.01 -13.31 -8.38
C ALA A 46 -6.78 -13.99 -7.76
N ASN A 47 -5.57 -13.52 -8.10
CA ASN A 47 -4.33 -14.05 -7.54
C ASN A 47 -4.14 -13.56 -6.10
N ALA A 48 -4.43 -12.28 -5.83
CA ALA A 48 -4.45 -11.74 -4.48
C ALA A 48 -5.44 -12.52 -3.59
N ALA A 49 -6.69 -12.68 -4.02
CA ALA A 49 -7.69 -13.44 -3.27
C ALA A 49 -7.24 -14.87 -2.94
N LYS A 50 -6.55 -15.55 -3.87
CA LYS A 50 -5.96 -16.89 -3.63
C LYS A 50 -4.81 -16.85 -2.63
N ALA A 51 -3.91 -15.87 -2.73
CA ALA A 51 -2.77 -15.73 -1.83
C ALA A 51 -3.21 -15.47 -0.38
N PHE A 52 -4.24 -14.65 -0.21
CA PHE A 52 -4.81 -14.30 1.09
C PHE A 52 -5.90 -15.27 1.56
N LYS A 53 -6.35 -16.21 0.70
CA LYS A 53 -7.44 -17.17 0.96
C LYS A 53 -8.77 -16.49 1.35
N VAL A 54 -9.05 -15.35 0.74
CA VAL A 54 -10.25 -14.53 0.97
C VAL A 54 -11.08 -14.41 -0.30
N LYS A 55 -12.28 -13.81 -0.21
CA LYS A 55 -13.09 -13.52 -1.40
C LYS A 55 -12.49 -12.35 -2.18
N LYS A 56 -12.78 -12.31 -3.48
CA LYS A 56 -12.34 -11.20 -4.36
C LYS A 56 -12.91 -9.86 -3.88
N ASP A 57 -14.15 -9.85 -3.39
CA ASP A 57 -14.80 -8.66 -2.84
C ASP A 57 -13.99 -8.06 -1.69
N GLU A 58 -13.45 -8.89 -0.79
CA GLU A 58 -12.62 -8.42 0.33
C GLU A 58 -11.32 -7.76 -0.15
N ILE A 59 -10.74 -8.25 -1.26
CA ILE A 59 -9.57 -7.61 -1.87
C ILE A 59 -9.95 -6.29 -2.54
N TYR A 60 -11.10 -6.19 -3.22
CA TYR A 60 -11.54 -4.94 -3.82
C TYR A 60 -11.75 -3.86 -2.77
N GLU A 61 -12.44 -4.20 -1.67
CA GLU A 61 -12.65 -3.30 -0.54
C GLU A 61 -11.32 -2.88 0.09
N ALA A 62 -10.38 -3.81 0.25
CA ALA A 62 -9.05 -3.50 0.80
C ALA A 62 -8.23 -2.59 -0.10
N VAL A 63 -8.21 -2.81 -1.42
CA VAL A 63 -7.52 -1.91 -2.36
C VAL A 63 -8.17 -0.52 -2.35
N ALA A 64 -9.51 -0.45 -2.32
CA ALA A 64 -10.23 0.81 -2.20
C ALA A 64 -9.92 1.54 -0.88
N ALA A 65 -9.87 0.81 0.24
CA ALA A 65 -9.48 1.35 1.52
C ALA A 65 -8.04 1.87 1.52
N LEU A 66 -7.09 1.12 0.92
CA LEU A 66 -5.70 1.54 0.79
C LEU A 66 -5.57 2.84 -0.02
N THR A 67 -6.25 2.94 -1.17
CA THR A 67 -6.24 4.18 -1.98
C THR A 67 -6.86 5.38 -1.27
N ARG A 68 -7.74 5.15 -0.29
CA ARG A 68 -8.36 6.22 0.51
C ARG A 68 -7.53 6.60 1.73
N LYS A 69 -6.94 5.63 2.42
CA LYS A 69 -6.22 5.79 3.69
C LYS A 69 -4.75 6.16 3.48
N VAL A 70 -4.11 5.55 2.48
CA VAL A 70 -2.69 5.76 2.15
C VAL A 70 -2.51 6.19 0.68
N PRO A 71 -3.21 7.23 0.19
CA PRO A 71 -3.16 7.64 -1.22
C PRO A 71 -1.75 7.99 -1.71
N ASP A 72 -0.89 8.51 -0.83
CA ASP A 72 0.49 8.89 -1.17
C ASP A 72 1.44 7.69 -1.29
N ARG A 73 1.05 6.53 -0.76
CA ARG A 73 1.88 5.31 -0.75
C ARG A 73 1.39 4.21 -1.67
N ILE A 74 0.28 4.41 -2.38
CA ILE A 74 -0.25 3.43 -3.33
C ILE A 74 -0.53 4.10 -4.66
N GLN A 75 -0.08 3.47 -5.74
CA GLN A 75 -0.29 3.96 -7.09
C GLN A 75 -0.91 2.87 -7.96
N VAL A 76 -2.09 3.16 -8.51
CA VAL A 76 -2.75 2.32 -9.51
C VAL A 76 -2.53 2.94 -10.88
N PHE A 77 -1.96 2.18 -11.81
CA PHE A 77 -1.68 2.66 -13.17
C PHE A 77 -1.97 1.59 -14.21
N TYR A 78 -2.18 2.04 -15.46
CA TYR A 78 -2.38 1.14 -16.60
C TYR A 78 -1.11 1.09 -17.43
N LYS A 79 -0.65 -0.13 -17.74
CA LYS A 79 0.52 -0.38 -18.58
C LYS A 79 0.29 -1.63 -19.43
N ALA A 80 0.61 -1.55 -20.71
CA ALA A 80 0.51 -2.67 -21.65
C ALA A 80 -0.87 -3.39 -21.68
N GLY A 81 -1.97 -2.66 -21.48
CA GLY A 81 -3.33 -3.22 -21.49
C GLY A 81 -3.75 -3.92 -20.20
N ALA A 82 -2.95 -3.83 -19.13
CA ALA A 82 -3.26 -4.36 -17.82
C ALA A 82 -3.20 -3.28 -16.73
N VAL A 83 -3.90 -3.54 -15.62
CA VAL A 83 -3.80 -2.74 -14.40
C VAL A 83 -2.55 -3.18 -13.64
N HIS A 84 -1.84 -2.24 -13.06
CA HIS A 84 -0.72 -2.45 -12.16
C HIS A 84 -0.96 -1.64 -10.88
N ILE A 85 -0.57 -2.20 -9.74
CA ILE A 85 -0.68 -1.57 -8.44
C ILE A 85 0.69 -1.64 -7.78
N ALA A 86 1.29 -0.50 -7.50
CA ALA A 86 2.55 -0.38 -6.78
C ALA A 86 2.33 0.31 -5.43
N ALA A 87 3.21 0.02 -4.47
CA ALA A 87 3.21 0.68 -3.16
C ALA A 87 4.65 0.99 -2.71
N GLU A 88 4.84 2.10 -2.00
CA GLU A 88 6.14 2.58 -1.45
C GLU A 88 6.14 2.61 0.09
#